data_AF-A0A2E3XXH0-F1
#
_entry.id   AF-A0A2E3XXH0-F1
#
_cell.length_a   1.000
_cell.length_b   1.000
_cell.length_c   1.000
_cell.angle_alpha   90.00
_cell.angle_beta   90.00
_cell.angle_gamma   90.00
#
_symmetry.space_group_name_H-M   'P 1'
#
loop_
_entity.id
_entity.type
_entity.pdbx_description
1 polymer ?
#
loop_
_entity_poly.entity_id
_entity_poly.type
_entity_poly.pdbx_seq_one_letter_code
_entity_poly.pdbx_strand_id
1 'polypeptide(L)'
;MKIFSLFLIAFMSLSTFAEKSPFTYIEFGQFPGRGDFIQAENPDYLDENYTNLVIAINGVETQKIIDDTKKLYGSDYKCRLAEHFTETLEDIGMNIGDAVHLTVYLLDGGHQVIQVPNVELTEDNLLSVQFETNFCQ
;
A
#
# COMPACT_ATOMS: atom_id res chain seq x y z
N MET A 1 21.55 32.20 -46.77
CA MET A 1 20.54 32.29 -45.70
C MET A 1 20.59 30.98 -44.90
N LYS A 2 20.88 31.09 -43.59
CA LYS A 2 20.95 29.95 -42.67
C LYS A 2 19.56 29.67 -42.13
N ILE A 3 19.02 28.47 -42.33
CA ILE A 3 17.81 28.01 -41.66
C ILE A 3 18.28 27.11 -40.52
N PHE A 4 18.24 27.65 -39.30
CA PHE A 4 18.39 26.85 -38.08
C PHE A 4 17.01 26.30 -37.72
N SER A 5 16.79 25.01 -37.97
CA SER A 5 15.65 24.29 -37.41
C SER A 5 15.93 24.02 -35.93
N LEU A 6 15.22 24.73 -35.05
CA LEU A 6 15.26 24.51 -33.61
C LEU A 6 14.28 23.36 -33.28
N PHE A 7 14.80 22.17 -32.98
CA PHE A 7 14.02 21.08 -32.40
C PHE A 7 13.75 21.41 -30.92
N LEU A 8 12.52 21.80 -30.60
CA LEU A 8 12.06 21.97 -29.22
C LEU A 8 11.71 20.58 -28.68
N ILE A 9 12.63 19.97 -27.94
CA ILE A 9 12.35 18.75 -27.17
C ILE A 9 11.52 19.18 -25.95
N ALA A 10 10.21 18.95 -26.01
CA ALA A 10 9.35 19.11 -24.85
C ALA A 10 9.68 18.02 -23.83
N PHE A 11 10.44 18.39 -22.80
CA PHE A 11 10.56 17.61 -21.57
C PHE A 11 9.18 17.59 -20.90
N MET A 12 8.40 16.54 -21.12
CA MET A 12 7.26 16.25 -20.25
C MET A 12 7.84 15.93 -18.87
N SER A 13 7.59 16.82 -17.92
CA SER A 13 7.83 16.59 -16.50
C SER A 13 6.85 15.50 -16.07
N LEU A 14 7.29 14.25 -16.10
CA LEU A 14 6.63 13.18 -15.37
C LEU A 14 6.78 13.54 -13.89
N SER A 15 5.71 14.03 -13.28
CA SER A 15 5.59 14.08 -11.84
C SER A 15 5.65 12.64 -11.36
N THR A 16 6.84 12.16 -11.01
CA THR A 16 6.99 10.97 -10.19
C THR A 16 6.37 11.34 -8.86
N PHE A 17 5.10 11.00 -8.66
CA PHE A 17 4.55 10.95 -7.32
C PHE A 17 5.47 9.99 -6.57
N ALA A 18 6.18 10.53 -5.57
CA ALA A 18 7.02 9.70 -4.73
C ALA A 18 6.10 8.69 -4.07
N GLU A 19 6.45 7.41 -4.22
CA GLU A 19 5.70 6.31 -3.65
C GLU A 19 5.73 6.42 -2.12
N LYS A 20 4.64 6.03 -1.46
CA LYS A 20 4.49 6.18 -0.02
C LYS A 20 3.70 5.01 0.56
N SER A 21 3.95 4.71 1.83
CA SER A 21 3.24 3.65 2.54
C SER A 21 2.63 4.19 3.83
N PRO A 22 1.44 3.70 4.25
CA PRO A 22 0.93 3.89 5.60
C PRO A 22 1.54 2.90 6.61
N PHE A 23 2.36 1.96 6.15
CA PHE A 23 2.91 0.87 6.94
C PHE A 23 4.43 0.95 7.00
N THR A 24 5.01 0.63 8.15
CA THR A 24 6.46 0.43 8.33
C THR A 24 6.87 -1.02 8.11
N TYR A 25 5.90 -1.95 8.20
CA TYR A 25 6.06 -3.38 7.89
C TYR A 25 4.75 -3.93 7.32
N ILE A 26 4.85 -4.89 6.40
CA ILE A 26 3.70 -5.58 5.80
C ILE A 26 4.02 -7.05 5.55
N GLU A 27 3.08 -7.94 5.88
CA GLU A 27 3.16 -9.37 5.60
C GLU A 27 1.85 -9.86 4.98
N PHE A 28 1.97 -10.82 4.05
CA PHE A 28 0.83 -11.44 3.38
C PHE A 28 0.78 -12.92 3.70
N GLY A 29 -0.32 -13.36 4.31
CA GLY A 29 -0.59 -14.77 4.56
C GLY A 29 -1.96 -15.21 4.05
N GLN A 30 -2.31 -16.45 4.39
CA GLN A 30 -3.58 -17.05 4.04
C GLN A 30 -4.17 -17.80 5.23
N PHE A 31 -5.42 -17.50 5.57
CA PHE A 31 -6.17 -18.26 6.55
C PHE A 31 -7.00 -19.35 5.86
N PRO A 32 -6.91 -20.61 6.32
CA PRO A 32 -7.76 -21.69 5.82
C PRO A 32 -9.25 -21.31 5.92
N GLY A 33 -9.94 -21.28 4.78
CA GLY A 33 -11.37 -20.99 4.69
C GLY A 33 -11.78 -19.53 4.88
N ARG A 34 -10.84 -18.59 5.04
CA ARG A 34 -11.13 -17.14 5.13
C ARG A 34 -10.46 -16.28 4.05
N GLY A 35 -9.49 -16.83 3.33
CA GLY A 35 -8.81 -16.13 2.23
C GLY A 35 -7.47 -15.53 2.67
N ASP A 36 -6.99 -14.59 1.87
CA ASP A 36 -5.70 -13.95 2.10
C ASP A 36 -5.86 -12.82 3.13
N PHE A 37 -4.78 -12.52 3.84
CA PHE A 37 -4.75 -11.42 4.80
C PHE A 37 -3.51 -10.55 4.62
N ILE A 38 -3.63 -9.31 5.08
CA ILE A 38 -2.52 -8.38 5.26
C ILE A 38 -2.34 -8.16 6.76
N GLN A 39 -1.17 -8.53 7.27
CA GLN A 39 -0.69 -8.06 8.55
C GLN A 39 0.17 -6.83 8.29
N ALA A 40 0.03 -5.79 9.10
CA ALA A 40 0.83 -4.59 8.95
C ALA A 40 1.21 -3.99 10.30
N GLU A 41 2.31 -3.25 10.32
CA GLU A 41 2.72 -2.46 11.47
C GLU A 41 2.89 -1.01 11.07
N ASN A 42 2.64 -0.14 12.04
CA ASN A 42 3.05 1.24 12.06
C ASN A 42 2.93 1.70 13.52
N PRO A 43 4.04 1.83 14.27
CA PRO A 43 3.99 2.09 15.71
C PRO A 43 3.35 3.44 16.08
N ASP A 44 3.24 4.37 15.12
CA ASP A 44 2.57 5.66 15.34
C ASP A 44 1.03 5.50 15.40
N TYR A 45 0.48 4.42 14.84
CA TYR A 45 -0.97 4.25 14.65
C TYR A 45 -1.52 2.89 15.11
N LEU A 46 -0.69 1.86 15.15
CA LEU A 46 -1.05 0.48 15.44
C LEU A 46 -0.33 0.00 16.70
N ASP A 47 -1.07 -0.70 17.56
CA ASP A 47 -0.54 -1.20 18.82
C ASP A 47 0.34 -2.44 18.56
N GLU A 48 1.63 -2.30 18.80
CA GLU A 48 2.66 -3.34 18.62
C GLU A 48 2.47 -4.57 19.52
N ASN A 49 1.62 -4.48 20.55
CA ASN A 49 1.31 -5.62 21.41
C ASN A 49 0.33 -6.62 20.77
N TYR A 50 -0.21 -6.31 19.59
CA TYR A 50 -1.15 -7.18 18.88
C TYR A 50 -0.69 -7.46 17.46
N THR A 51 -1.06 -8.65 16.96
CA THR A 51 -1.09 -8.88 15.51
C THR A 51 -2.21 -8.05 14.89
N ASN A 52 -1.83 -7.05 14.10
CA ASN A 52 -2.72 -6.10 13.42
C ASN A 52 -3.04 -6.58 12.00
N LEU A 53 -4.25 -7.12 11.81
CA LEU A 53 -4.72 -7.55 10.49
C LEU A 53 -5.53 -6.44 9.82
N VAL A 54 -5.05 -5.90 8.71
CA VAL A 54 -5.77 -4.89 7.92
C VAL A 54 -6.90 -5.57 7.17
N ILE A 55 -8.15 -5.23 7.52
CA ILE A 55 -9.35 -5.82 6.88
C ILE A 55 -10.04 -4.87 5.91
N ALA A 56 -9.78 -3.56 6.00
CA ALA A 56 -10.19 -2.60 4.99
C ALA A 56 -9.29 -1.35 4.96
N ILE A 57 -9.21 -0.72 3.78
CA ILE A 57 -8.51 0.54 3.53
C ILE A 57 -9.50 1.50 2.85
N ASN A 58 -9.74 2.67 3.44
CA ASN A 58 -10.75 3.63 3.00
C ASN A 58 -12.15 3.00 2.80
N GLY A 59 -12.49 2.03 3.63
CA GLY A 59 -13.75 1.28 3.56
C GLY A 59 -13.82 0.21 2.46
N VAL A 60 -12.75 -0.01 1.69
CA VAL A 60 -12.64 -1.09 0.71
C VAL A 60 -12.00 -2.30 1.39
N GLU A 61 -12.67 -3.46 1.33
CA GLU A 61 -12.20 -4.69 1.97
C GLU A 61 -10.86 -5.17 1.38
N THR A 62 -9.96 -5.59 2.25
CA THR A 62 -8.61 -6.07 1.87
C THR A 62 -8.67 -7.23 0.87
N GLN A 63 -9.64 -8.14 1.00
CA GLN A 63 -9.75 -9.25 0.05
C GLN A 63 -10.05 -8.75 -1.37
N LYS A 64 -10.92 -7.73 -1.50
CA LYS A 64 -11.20 -7.11 -2.80
C LYS A 64 -9.96 -6.43 -3.37
N ILE A 65 -9.20 -5.71 -2.52
CA ILE A 65 -7.94 -5.06 -2.92
C ILE A 65 -6.94 -6.10 -3.44
N ILE A 66 -6.75 -7.20 -2.71
CA ILE A 66 -5.87 -8.29 -3.12
C ILE A 66 -6.35 -8.92 -4.44
N ASP A 67 -7.64 -9.19 -4.57
CA ASP A 67 -8.21 -9.84 -5.77
C ASP A 67 -8.05 -8.96 -7.02
N ASP A 68 -8.35 -7.67 -6.92
CA ASP A 68 -8.19 -6.72 -8.03
C ASP A 68 -6.72 -6.52 -8.38
N THR A 69 -5.83 -6.45 -7.39
CA THR A 69 -4.39 -6.33 -7.61
C THR A 69 -3.83 -7.60 -8.27
N LYS A 70 -4.21 -8.79 -7.80
CA LYS A 70 -3.84 -10.08 -8.42
C LYS A 70 -4.31 -10.18 -9.86
N LYS A 71 -5.49 -9.64 -10.16
CA LYS A 71 -6.02 -9.61 -11.53
C LYS A 71 -5.17 -8.75 -12.47
N LEU A 72 -4.59 -7.66 -11.96
CA LEU A 72 -3.72 -6.76 -12.74
C LEU A 72 -2.27 -7.27 -12.86
N TYR A 73 -1.68 -7.72 -11.74
CA TYR A 73 -0.23 -7.97 -11.67
C TYR A 73 0.13 -9.44 -11.41
N GLY A 74 -0.84 -10.34 -11.27
CA GLY A 74 -0.58 -11.77 -11.11
C GLY A 74 0.18 -12.10 -9.82
N SER A 75 1.34 -12.74 -9.97
CA SER A 75 2.22 -13.10 -8.86
C SER A 75 2.79 -11.90 -8.11
N ASP A 76 2.91 -10.76 -8.79
CA ASP A 76 3.66 -9.61 -8.31
C ASP A 76 2.79 -8.72 -7.41
N TYR A 77 1.55 -9.11 -7.14
CA TYR A 77 0.61 -8.34 -6.33
C TYR A 77 1.15 -7.99 -4.93
N LYS A 78 1.97 -8.87 -4.32
CA LYS A 78 2.59 -8.60 -3.01
C LYS A 78 3.61 -7.47 -3.10
N CYS A 79 4.50 -7.52 -4.10
CA CYS A 79 5.43 -6.44 -4.42
C CYS A 79 4.67 -5.13 -4.63
N ARG A 80 3.62 -5.18 -5.44
CA ARG A 80 2.80 -4.02 -5.78
C ARG A 80 2.12 -3.40 -4.54
N LEU A 81 1.46 -4.21 -3.71
CA LEU A 81 0.82 -3.70 -2.50
C LEU A 81 1.79 -3.26 -1.39
N ALA A 82 3.00 -3.83 -1.32
CA ALA A 82 3.98 -3.49 -0.30
C ALA A 82 4.81 -2.27 -0.67
N GLU A 83 5.35 -2.25 -1.88
CA GLU A 83 6.40 -1.30 -2.28
C GLU A 83 5.93 -0.27 -3.32
N HIS A 84 4.75 -0.46 -3.90
CA HIS A 84 4.11 0.45 -4.85
C HIS A 84 2.68 0.79 -4.42
N PHE A 85 2.48 1.00 -3.11
CA PHE A 85 1.15 1.06 -2.48
C PHE A 85 0.22 2.10 -3.11
N THR A 86 0.69 3.35 -3.27
CA THR A 86 -0.12 4.43 -3.84
C THR A 86 -0.48 4.17 -5.29
N GLU A 87 0.52 3.88 -6.13
CA GLU A 87 0.31 3.57 -7.54
C GLU A 87 -0.64 2.38 -7.72
N THR A 88 -0.46 1.34 -6.91
CA THR A 88 -1.25 0.10 -6.99
C THR A 88 -2.72 0.34 -6.61
N LEU A 89 -2.99 1.12 -5.56
CA LEU A 89 -4.35 1.44 -5.17
C LEU A 89 -5.02 2.35 -6.20
N GLU A 90 -4.31 3.31 -6.79
CA GLU A 90 -4.82 4.11 -7.90
C GLU A 90 -5.17 3.26 -9.13
N ASP A 91 -4.31 2.30 -9.49
CA ASP A 91 -4.51 1.41 -10.63
C ASP A 91 -5.74 0.49 -10.49
N ILE A 92 -6.13 0.14 -9.26
CA ILE A 92 -7.40 -0.57 -8.97
C ILE A 92 -8.59 0.37 -8.75
N GLY A 93 -8.43 1.67 -9.02
CA GLY A 93 -9.48 2.68 -9.00
C GLY A 93 -9.79 3.24 -7.61
N MET A 94 -8.88 3.08 -6.64
CA MET A 94 -8.98 3.73 -5.33
C MET A 94 -8.23 5.05 -5.36
N ASN A 95 -8.96 6.15 -5.19
CA ASN A 95 -8.34 7.46 -5.02
C ASN A 95 -7.88 7.62 -3.56
N ILE A 96 -6.59 7.85 -3.38
CA ILE A 96 -5.94 7.98 -2.08
C ILE A 96 -5.19 9.30 -2.05
N GLY A 97 -5.43 10.07 -0.99
CA GLY A 97 -4.68 11.28 -0.71
C GLY A 97 -3.42 10.98 0.09
N ASP A 98 -2.97 11.95 0.88
CA ASP A 98 -1.80 11.80 1.76
C ASP A 98 -2.06 10.97 3.03
N ALA A 99 -3.30 10.50 3.25
CA ALA A 99 -3.65 9.63 4.37
C ALA A 99 -4.73 8.59 3.97
N VAL A 100 -4.76 7.47 4.71
CA VAL A 100 -5.83 6.45 4.62
C VAL A 100 -6.56 6.25 5.95
N HIS A 101 -7.77 5.74 5.87
CA HIS A 101 -8.50 5.19 7.01
C HIS A 101 -8.39 3.68 7.00
N LEU A 102 -7.86 3.09 8.07
CA LEU A 102 -7.73 1.64 8.20
C LEU A 102 -8.86 1.09 9.07
N THR A 103 -9.38 -0.07 8.68
CA THR A 103 -10.09 -0.96 9.61
C THR A 103 -9.16 -2.12 9.93
N VAL A 104 -8.90 -2.34 11.22
CA VAL A 104 -7.91 -3.31 11.70
C VAL A 104 -8.55 -4.28 12.67
N TYR A 105 -8.24 -5.56 12.53
CA TYR A 105 -8.60 -6.62 13.46
C TYR A 105 -7.40 -6.99 14.34
N LEU A 106 -7.58 -6.90 15.66
CA LEU A 106 -6.58 -7.23 16.66
C LEU A 106 -6.73 -8.70 17.07
N LEU A 107 -5.79 -9.55 16.68
CA LEU A 107 -5.91 -11.01 16.85
C LEU A 107 -5.71 -11.47 18.29
N ASP A 108 -4.66 -10.99 18.96
CA ASP A 108 -4.16 -11.57 20.22
C ASP A 108 -4.83 -11.01 21.51
N GLY A 109 -5.80 -10.12 21.35
CA GLY A 109 -6.47 -9.39 22.45
C GLY A 109 -7.94 -9.70 22.69
N GLY A 110 -8.49 -10.74 22.07
CA GLY A 110 -9.92 -11.06 22.17
C GLY A 110 -10.76 -10.64 20.96
N HIS A 111 -10.14 -10.56 19.78
CA HIS A 111 -10.82 -10.37 18.49
C HIS A 111 -11.62 -9.06 18.40
N GLN A 112 -10.89 -7.95 18.44
CA GLN A 112 -11.48 -6.62 18.35
C GLN A 112 -11.26 -6.03 16.94
N VAL A 113 -12.28 -5.37 16.40
CA VAL A 113 -12.15 -4.53 15.20
C VAL A 113 -12.09 -3.07 15.62
N ILE A 114 -11.09 -2.34 15.16
CA ILE A 114 -10.90 -0.91 15.39
C ILE A 114 -10.87 -0.14 14.07
N GLN A 115 -11.20 1.14 14.15
CA GLN A 115 -11.06 2.10 13.05
C GLN A 115 -9.91 3.04 13.39
N VAL A 116 -8.95 3.17 12.48
CA VAL A 116 -7.76 4.02 12.63
C VAL A 116 -7.81 5.09 11.54
N PRO A 117 -8.34 6.28 11.84
CA PRO A 117 -8.49 7.33 10.85
C PRO A 117 -7.18 8.09 10.61
N ASN A 118 -7.00 8.60 9.39
CA ASN A 118 -5.91 9.52 9.03
C ASN A 118 -4.50 8.94 9.28
N VAL A 119 -4.27 7.70 8.88
CA VAL A 119 -2.93 7.11 8.86
C VAL A 119 -2.16 7.71 7.69
N GLU A 120 -1.16 8.52 8.00
CA GLU A 120 -0.37 9.24 7.02
C GLU A 120 0.44 8.28 6.13
N LEU A 121 0.48 8.57 4.83
CA LEU A 121 1.37 7.91 3.90
C LEU A 121 2.67 8.71 3.84
N THR A 122 3.80 8.06 4.11
CA THR A 122 5.12 8.71 4.06
C THR A 122 6.12 7.89 3.25
N GLU A 123 7.15 8.56 2.74
CA GLU A 123 8.28 7.91 2.08
C GLU A 123 9.12 7.12 3.09
N ASP A 124 9.27 7.62 4.32
CA ASP A 124 10.03 6.93 5.38
C ASP A 124 9.40 5.58 5.75
N ASN A 125 8.07 5.51 5.84
CA ASN A 125 7.36 4.25 6.07
C ASN A 125 7.63 3.25 4.94
N LEU A 126 7.61 3.71 3.68
CA LEU A 126 7.93 2.88 2.53
C LEU A 126 9.37 2.36 2.58
N LEU A 127 10.33 3.21 2.97
CA LEU A 127 11.72 2.80 3.13
C LEU A 127 11.86 1.71 4.20
N SER A 128 11.09 1.77 5.29
CA SER A 128 11.04 0.69 6.29
C SER A 128 10.51 -0.61 5.68
N VAL A 129 9.42 -0.56 4.90
CA VAL A 129 8.87 -1.75 4.24
C VAL A 129 9.89 -2.37 3.28
N GLN A 130 10.56 -1.56 2.45
CA GLN A 130 11.58 -2.03 1.50
C GLN A 130 12.84 -2.58 2.18
N PHE A 131 13.11 -2.17 3.42
CA PHE A 131 14.22 -2.69 4.20
C PHE A 131 13.87 -4.02 4.88
N GLU A 132 12.69 -4.11 5.47
CA GLU A 132 12.22 -5.29 6.20
C GLU A 132 11.70 -6.41 5.29
N THR A 133 11.29 -6.06 4.07
CA THR A 133 10.70 -7.00 3.10
C THR A 133 11.48 -6.99 1.79
N ASN A 134 11.34 -8.05 1.00
CA ASN A 134 11.96 -8.16 -0.32
C ASN A 134 10.93 -8.70 -1.32
N PHE A 135 9.74 -8.10 -1.37
CA PHE A 135 8.66 -8.63 -2.22
C PHE A 135 8.92 -8.37 -3.71
N CYS A 136 9.62 -7.28 -4.04
CA CYS A 136 9.95 -6.91 -5.41
C CYS A 136 11.32 -7.40 -5.94
N GLN A 137 12.05 -8.23 -5.17
CA GLN A 137 13.39 -8.74 -5.55
C GLN A 137 13.37 -10.17 -6.10
#